data_AF-A0A6B3GR02-F1
#
_entry.id   AF-A0A6B3GR02-F1
#
_cell.length_a   1.000
_cell.length_b   1.000
_cell.length_c   1.000
_cell.angle_alpha   90.00
_cell.angle_beta   90.00
_cell.angle_gamma   90.00
#
_symmetry.space_group_name_H-M   'P 1'
#
loop_
_entity.id
_entity.type
_entity.pdbx_description
1 polymer ?
#
loop_
_entity_poly.entity_id
_entity_poly.type
_entity_poly.pdbx_seq_one_letter_code
_entity_poly.pdbx_strand_id
1 'polypeptide(L)'
;MAEFPNLSRRGFLNGTAAVGGLLIVPGLLTACSKTDAGSATGEGALEKLRKQGFVRVAYANEAPYGYLEGKEPKGEAPTLHREIFQALGVDELKPTLSEWDGLIPGLQAGKY
;
A
#
# COMPACT_ATOMS: atom_id res chain seq x y z
N MET A 1 -5.54 54.07 -39.73
CA MET A 1 -6.69 53.14 -39.74
C MET A 1 -6.12 51.78 -39.40
N ALA A 2 -6.39 51.27 -38.19
CA ALA A 2 -5.80 50.02 -37.71
C ALA A 2 -6.47 48.83 -38.42
N GLU A 3 -5.67 47.99 -39.09
CA GLU A 3 -6.16 46.72 -39.63
C GLU A 3 -6.32 45.73 -38.48
N PHE A 4 -7.54 45.28 -38.23
CA PHE A 4 -7.81 44.16 -37.34
C PHE A 4 -7.80 42.87 -38.17
N PRO A 5 -6.98 41.86 -37.81
CA PRO A 5 -6.98 40.59 -38.52
C PRO A 5 -8.34 39.89 -38.35
N ASN A 6 -8.94 39.49 -39.47
CA ASN A 6 -10.20 38.76 -39.52
C ASN A 6 -10.05 37.34 -38.96
N LEU A 7 -10.10 37.21 -37.64
CA LEU A 7 -10.08 35.90 -36.97
C LEU A 7 -11.45 35.22 -37.12
N SER A 8 -11.54 34.25 -38.04
CA SER A 8 -12.72 33.41 -38.20
C SER A 8 -12.98 32.60 -36.92
N ARG A 9 -14.25 32.58 -36.45
CA ARG A 9 -14.71 31.73 -35.33
C ARG A 9 -14.27 30.28 -35.46
N ARG A 10 -14.19 29.76 -36.70
CA ARG A 10 -13.75 28.39 -36.97
C ARG A 10 -12.23 28.21 -36.81
N GLY A 11 -11.43 29.23 -37.15
CA GLY A 11 -10.00 29.24 -36.92
C GLY A 11 -9.64 29.31 -35.43
N PHE A 12 -10.41 30.09 -34.66
CA PHE A 12 -10.27 30.16 -33.21
C PHE A 12 -10.58 28.82 -32.53
N LEU A 13 -11.69 28.17 -32.90
CA LEU A 13 -12.10 26.88 -32.32
C LEU A 13 -11.15 25.72 -32.70
N ASN A 14 -10.65 25.70 -33.95
CA ASN A 14 -9.68 24.69 -34.37
C ASN A 14 -8.29 24.91 -33.74
N GLY A 15 -7.90 26.17 -33.50
CA GLY A 15 -6.66 26.51 -32.80
C GLY A 15 -6.69 26.14 -31.31
N THR A 16 -7.82 26.33 -30.63
CA THR A 16 -7.96 25.98 -29.21
C THR A 16 -8.05 24.47 -28.97
N ALA A 17 -8.57 23.69 -29.91
CA ALA A 17 -8.57 22.23 -29.82
C ALA A 17 -7.14 21.64 -29.89
N ALA A 18 -6.28 22.19 -30.75
CA ALA A 18 -4.89 21.75 -30.90
C ALA A 18 -4.02 22.12 -29.69
N VAL A 19 -4.23 23.31 -29.10
CA VAL A 19 -3.48 23.76 -27.91
C VAL A 19 -4.04 23.18 -26.61
N GLY A 20 -5.36 23.02 -26.52
CA GLY A 20 -6.03 22.41 -25.37
C GLY A 20 -5.69 20.92 -25.24
N GLY A 21 -5.76 20.16 -26.33
CA GLY A 21 -5.47 18.72 -26.32
C GLY A 21 -4.07 18.36 -25.80
N LEU A 22 -3.06 19.19 -26.08
CA LEU A 22 -1.69 18.98 -25.60
C LEU A 22 -1.49 19.21 -24.10
N LEU A 23 -2.37 19.97 -23.44
CA LEU A 23 -2.29 20.23 -21.99
C LEU A 23 -3.13 19.25 -21.15
N ILE A 24 -4.11 18.55 -21.74
CA ILE A 24 -4.97 17.59 -21.01
C ILE A 24 -4.45 16.15 -21.11
N VAL A 25 -3.69 15.81 -22.17
CA VAL A 25 -3.12 14.46 -22.36
C VAL A 25 -2.11 14.05 -21.27
N PRO A 26 -1.23 14.93 -20.74
CA PRO A 26 -0.34 14.54 -19.64
C PRO A 26 -1.08 14.23 -18.33
N GLY A 27 -2.19 14.94 -18.05
CA GLY A 27 -2.97 14.78 -16.81
C GLY A 27 -3.84 13.51 -16.76
N LEU A 28 -4.20 12.96 -17.92
CA LEU A 28 -4.94 11.69 -18.01
C LEU A 28 -4.06 10.46 -17.76
N LEU A 29 -2.73 10.58 -17.95
CA LEU A 29 -1.76 9.51 -17.66
C LEU A 29 -1.35 9.47 -16.18
N THR A 30 -1.54 10.57 -15.44
CA THR A 30 -1.27 10.63 -13.99
C THR A 30 -2.44 10.12 -13.13
N ALA A 31 -3.58 9.75 -13.72
CA ALA A 31 -4.75 9.23 -13.01
C ALA A 31 -4.61 7.75 -12.59
N CYS A 32 -3.60 7.04 -13.11
CA CYS A 32 -3.24 5.72 -12.60
C CYS A 32 -2.52 5.91 -11.26
N SER A 33 -3.28 5.90 -10.15
CA SER A 33 -2.71 5.67 -8.83
C SER A 33 -2.04 4.29 -8.84
N LYS A 34 -0.71 4.28 -9.00
CA LYS A 34 0.10 3.14 -8.60
C LYS A 34 0.29 3.31 -7.10
N THR A 35 -0.17 2.33 -6.32
CA THR A 35 0.43 2.13 -5.00
C THR A 35 1.93 1.94 -5.25
N ASP A 36 2.74 2.77 -4.60
CA ASP A 36 4.20 2.61 -4.61
C ASP A 36 4.47 1.25 -3.98
N ALA A 37 4.51 0.20 -4.80
CA ALA A 37 5.12 -1.06 -4.44
C ALA A 37 6.59 -0.72 -4.36
N GLY A 38 7.00 -0.18 -3.20
CA GLY A 38 8.17 0.66 -3.01
C GLY A 38 9.25 0.32 -4.02
N SER A 39 9.50 1.25 -4.95
CA SER A 39 10.63 1.14 -5.88
C SER A 39 11.94 1.35 -5.12
N ALA A 40 12.18 0.53 -4.10
CA ALA A 40 13.48 0.30 -3.55
C ALA A 40 14.13 -0.72 -4.48
N THR A 41 15.36 -0.43 -4.88
CA THR A 41 16.29 -1.34 -5.57
C THR A 41 16.71 -2.53 -4.69
N GLY A 42 15.78 -3.06 -3.89
CA GLY A 42 15.99 -4.09 -2.87
C GLY A 42 14.81 -5.03 -2.76
N GLU A 43 15.02 -6.08 -1.98
CA GLU A 43 14.04 -7.14 -1.75
C GLU A 43 12.75 -6.61 -1.12
N GLY A 44 11.60 -6.95 -1.71
CA GLY A 44 10.27 -6.60 -1.19
C GLY A 44 10.04 -7.17 0.20
N ALA A 45 9.10 -6.58 0.95
CA ALA A 45 8.80 -7.03 2.31
C ALA A 45 8.37 -8.51 2.33
N LEU A 46 7.52 -8.92 1.39
CA LEU A 46 7.06 -10.31 1.31
C LEU A 46 8.20 -11.27 0.95
N GLU A 47 9.07 -10.93 0.00
CA GLU A 47 10.25 -11.74 -0.32
C GLU A 47 11.14 -11.92 0.92
N LYS A 48 11.35 -10.87 1.72
CA LYS A 48 12.08 -10.98 3.00
C LYS A 48 11.40 -11.95 3.96
N LEU A 49 10.07 -11.87 4.09
CA LEU A 49 9.31 -12.80 4.95
C LEU A 49 9.42 -14.25 4.45
N ARG A 50 9.34 -14.46 3.12
CA ARG A 50 9.50 -15.79 2.49
C ARG A 50 10.90 -16.36 2.73
N LYS A 51 11.95 -15.55 2.53
CA LYS A 51 13.34 -15.99 2.78
C LYS A 51 13.62 -16.30 4.24
N GLN A 52 13.06 -15.52 5.18
CA GLN A 52 13.24 -15.80 6.62
C GLN A 52 12.39 -16.98 7.11
N GLY A 53 11.28 -17.31 6.40
CA GLY A 53 10.41 -18.45 6.71
C GLY A 53 9.38 -18.22 7.81
N PHE A 54 9.34 -17.02 8.40
CA PHE A 54 8.38 -16.69 9.46
C PHE A 54 7.90 -15.24 9.37
N VAL A 55 6.84 -14.91 10.10
CA VAL A 55 6.38 -13.53 10.36
C VAL A 55 6.26 -13.31 11.86
N ARG A 56 6.72 -12.16 12.35
CA ARG A 56 6.48 -11.75 13.74
C ARG A 56 5.18 -10.96 13.79
N VAL A 57 4.29 -11.34 14.70
CA VAL A 57 2.98 -10.69 14.86
C VAL A 57 2.80 -10.31 16.32
N ALA A 58 2.62 -9.02 16.58
CA ALA A 58 2.29 -8.54 17.91
C ALA A 58 0.82 -8.80 18.26
N TYR A 59 0.54 -9.07 19.53
CA TYR A 59 -0.82 -9.19 20.06
C TYR A 59 -0.90 -8.55 21.46
N ALA A 60 -2.09 -8.07 21.84
CA ALA A 60 -2.32 -7.33 23.09
C ALA A 60 -3.10 -8.12 24.16
N ASN A 61 -3.13 -9.46 24.04
CA ASN A 61 -3.84 -10.36 24.94
C ASN A 61 -5.35 -10.04 25.08
N GLU A 62 -5.99 -9.76 23.95
CA GLU A 62 -7.40 -9.39 23.87
C GLU A 62 -8.21 -10.57 23.39
N ALA A 63 -8.70 -11.41 24.29
CA ALA A 63 -9.68 -12.43 23.93
C ALA A 63 -11.01 -11.77 23.49
N PRO A 64 -11.65 -12.18 22.38
CA PRO A 64 -11.34 -13.36 21.55
C PRO A 64 -10.50 -13.06 20.29
N TYR A 65 -9.92 -11.87 20.15
CA TYR A 65 -9.24 -11.40 18.94
C TYR A 65 -7.81 -11.93 18.81
N GLY A 66 -7.00 -11.84 19.86
CA GLY A 66 -5.61 -12.32 19.83
C GLY A 66 -5.04 -12.48 21.24
N TYR A 67 -4.84 -13.73 21.65
CA TYR A 67 -4.36 -14.10 22.97
C TYR A 67 -3.57 -15.41 22.91
N LEU A 68 -2.86 -15.74 24.00
CA LEU A 68 -2.23 -17.06 24.14
C LEU A 68 -3.08 -17.97 25.01
N GLU A 69 -3.25 -19.21 24.55
CA GLU A 69 -3.65 -20.33 25.39
C GLU A 69 -2.39 -21.16 25.69
N GLY A 70 -1.81 -20.94 26.86
CA GLY A 70 -0.48 -21.46 27.19
C GLY A 70 0.60 -20.83 26.31
N LYS A 71 1.09 -21.59 25.31
CA LYS A 71 2.09 -21.13 24.34
C LYS A 71 1.52 -20.99 22.92
N GLU A 72 0.24 -21.29 22.73
CA GLU A 72 -0.38 -21.32 21.41
C GLU A 72 -1.18 -20.04 21.13
N PRO A 73 -0.94 -19.33 20.01
CA PRO A 73 -1.75 -18.19 19.59
C PRO A 73 -3.17 -18.60 19.19
N LYS A 74 -4.15 -18.07 19.92
CA LYS A 74 -5.59 -18.26 19.69
C LYS A 74 -6.28 -16.93 19.41
N GLY A 75 -7.47 -17.02 18.85
CA GLY A 75 -8.32 -15.89 18.48
C GLY A 75 -8.47 -15.70 16.99
N GLU A 76 -9.30 -14.73 16.62
CA GLU A 76 -9.61 -14.40 15.23
C GLU A 76 -8.36 -13.99 14.43
N ALA A 77 -7.58 -13.04 14.93
CA ALA A 77 -6.44 -12.49 14.20
C ALA A 77 -5.30 -13.51 14.00
N PRO A 78 -4.83 -14.28 15.01
CA PRO A 78 -3.82 -15.31 14.79
C PRO A 78 -4.27 -16.43 13.86
N THR A 79 -5.58 -16.72 13.80
CA THR A 79 -6.14 -17.71 12.87
C THR A 79 -6.06 -17.20 11.44
N LEU A 80 -6.55 -15.98 11.17
CA LEU A 80 -6.47 -15.39 9.84
C LEU A 80 -5.04 -15.19 9.37
N HIS A 81 -4.16 -14.68 10.24
CA HIS A 81 -2.76 -14.48 9.89
C HIS A 81 -2.09 -15.78 9.45
N ARG A 82 -2.34 -16.91 10.14
CA ARG A 82 -1.76 -18.21 9.79
C ARG A 82 -2.14 -18.62 8.37
N GLU A 83 -3.44 -18.57 8.05
CA GLU A 83 -3.96 -18.95 6.74
C GLU A 83 -3.43 -18.01 5.64
N ILE A 84 -3.42 -16.70 5.89
CA ILE A 84 -2.96 -15.70 4.93
C ILE A 84 -1.46 -15.85 4.66
N PHE A 85 -0.63 -15.90 5.71
CA PHE A 85 0.82 -15.97 5.53
C PHE A 85 1.27 -17.32 4.95
N GLN A 86 0.61 -18.42 5.33
CA GLN A 86 0.84 -19.72 4.70
C GLN A 86 0.50 -19.67 3.20
N ALA A 87 -0.65 -19.11 2.82
CA ALA A 87 -1.00 -18.92 1.41
C ALA A 87 -0.02 -18.01 0.64
N LEU A 88 0.67 -17.10 1.35
CA LEU A 88 1.71 -16.23 0.80
C LEU A 88 3.11 -16.87 0.78
N GLY A 89 3.29 -18.08 1.32
CA GLY A 89 4.56 -18.81 1.37
C GLY A 89 5.43 -18.48 2.58
N VAL A 90 4.82 -18.15 3.72
CA VAL A 90 5.47 -17.89 5.00
C VAL A 90 4.85 -18.81 6.05
N ASP A 91 5.57 -19.87 6.42
CA ASP A 91 4.97 -21.02 7.13
C ASP A 91 4.82 -20.80 8.64
N GLU A 92 5.68 -19.97 9.26
CA GLU A 92 5.73 -19.84 10.71
C GLU A 92 5.23 -18.46 11.19
N LEU A 93 4.28 -18.46 12.13
CA LEU A 93 3.83 -17.26 12.83
C LEU A 93 4.46 -17.21 14.22
N LYS A 94 5.25 -16.17 14.49
CA LYS A 94 5.89 -15.91 15.79
C LYS A 94 5.13 -14.83 16.55
N PRO A 95 4.32 -15.20 17.57
CA PRO A 95 3.60 -14.22 18.37
C PRO A 95 4.59 -13.39 19.19
N THR A 96 4.28 -12.13 19.43
CA THR A 96 4.95 -11.35 20.49
C THR A 96 3.94 -10.55 21.28
N LEU A 97 4.01 -10.65 22.61
CA LEU A 97 3.17 -9.85 23.49
C LEU A 97 3.60 -8.38 23.42
N SER A 98 2.63 -7.49 23.28
CA SER A 98 2.78 -6.05 23.40
C SER A 98 1.63 -5.50 24.21
N GLU A 99 1.83 -4.38 24.90
CA GLU A 99 0.71 -3.56 25.37
C GLU A 99 -0.04 -2.97 24.16
N TRP A 100 -1.34 -2.70 24.32
CA TRP A 100 -2.22 -2.20 23.27
C TRP A 100 -1.71 -0.90 22.63
N ASP A 101 -1.31 0.06 23.46
CA ASP A 101 -0.74 1.34 23.02
C ASP A 101 0.67 1.20 22.42
N GLY A 102 1.34 0.08 22.66
CA GLY A 102 2.66 -0.25 22.14
C GLY A 102 2.67 -0.85 20.72
N LEU A 103 1.52 -1.27 20.18
CA LEU A 103 1.44 -1.95 18.89
C LEU A 103 1.95 -1.07 17.73
N ILE A 104 1.43 0.16 17.62
CA ILE A 104 1.80 1.08 16.54
C ILE A 104 3.27 1.54 16.68
N PRO A 105 3.74 2.02 17.85
CA PRO A 105 5.15 2.37 18.02
C PRO A 105 6.10 1.18 17.80
N GLY A 106 5.71 -0.02 18.22
CA GLY A 106 6.49 -1.25 18.02
C GLY A 106 6.64 -1.63 16.54
N LEU A 107 5.55 -1.51 15.76
CA LEU A 107 5.57 -1.72 14.32
C LEU A 107 6.45 -0.67 13.61
N GLN A 108 6.33 0.60 13.97
CA GLN A 108 7.16 1.68 13.41
C GLN A 108 8.64 1.49 13.72
N ALA A 109 8.97 0.92 14.88
CA ALA A 109 10.33 0.59 15.28
C ALA A 109 10.86 -0.73 14.65
N GLY A 110 10.05 -1.43 13.84
CA GLY A 110 10.43 -2.69 13.19
C GLY A 110 10.63 -3.86 14.15
N LYS A 111 9.98 -3.85 15.31
CA LYS A 111 10.07 -4.95 16.29
C LYS A 111 9.38 -6.23 15.82
N TYR A 112 8.34 -6.07 15.00
CA TYR A 112 7.52 -7.14 14.44
C TYR A 112 7.55 -7.03 12.93
#